data_AF-A0A3C1GG49-F1
#
_entry.id   AF-A0A3C1GG49-F1
#
_cell.length_a   1.000
_cell.length_b   1.000
_cell.length_c   1.000
_cell.angle_alpha   90.00
_cell.angle_beta   90.00
_cell.angle_gamma   90.00
#
_symmetry.space_group_name_H-M   'P 1'
#
loop_
_entity.id
_entity.type
_entity.pdbx_description
1 polymer ?
#
loop_
_entity_poly.entity_id
_entity_poly.type
_entity_poly.pdbx_seq_one_letter_code
_entity_poly.pdbx_strand_id
1 'polypeptide(L)'
;MWREARMRLHRVATVPRTLEKTEQGAGCQLLLTIGAAVYVLGTRRPKGEDQSTRQTPGISDVITFLPRTKGVLFWEAKAAGGRMSPEQAAFRTIVTLCARAGLGIHHVLGGCNALTDTLSTLGLLKETRVAHDRLEASAFTAPAVGETDATPAAIQAVGAQLGREQRARRRRTA
;
A
#
# COMPACT_ATOMS: atom_id res chain seq x y z
N MET A 1 -31.92 39.28 31.39
CA MET A 1 -32.69 38.34 30.57
C MET A 1 -31.80 37.91 29.39
N TRP A 2 -30.94 36.91 29.60
CA TRP A 2 -29.94 36.48 28.61
C TRP A 2 -30.45 35.23 27.88
N ARG A 3 -30.56 35.30 26.55
CA ARG A 3 -31.00 34.19 25.70
C ARG A 3 -29.81 33.27 25.42
N GLU A 4 -29.91 32.01 25.85
CA GLU A 4 -28.96 30.94 25.54
C GLU A 4 -28.89 30.69 24.03
N ALA A 5 -27.72 30.94 23.43
CA ALA A 5 -27.39 30.51 22.08
C ALA A 5 -27.14 28.99 22.09
N ARG A 6 -28.20 28.22 21.83
CA ARG A 6 -28.14 26.77 21.69
C ARG A 6 -27.38 26.41 20.40
N MET A 7 -26.06 26.26 20.49
CA MET A 7 -25.24 25.70 19.40
C MET A 7 -25.77 24.31 19.04
N ARG A 8 -26.43 24.20 17.88
CA ARG A 8 -26.71 22.91 17.24
C ARG A 8 -25.39 22.35 16.77
N LEU A 9 -24.84 21.39 17.51
CA LEU A 9 -23.83 20.48 17.00
C LEU A 9 -24.43 19.77 15.80
N HIS A 10 -24.09 20.23 14.59
CA HIS A 10 -24.38 19.50 13.38
C HIS A 10 -23.69 18.15 13.51
N ARG A 11 -24.49 17.09 13.55
CA ARG A 11 -24.01 15.70 13.49
C ARG A 11 -23.16 15.61 12.23
N VAL A 12 -21.84 15.50 12.38
CA VAL A 12 -20.94 15.26 11.26
C VAL A 12 -21.38 13.94 10.64
N ALA A 13 -21.96 14.01 9.44
CA ALA A 13 -22.33 12.81 8.71
C ALA A 13 -21.05 12.00 8.46
N THR A 14 -20.98 10.79 9.02
CA THR A 14 -19.86 9.88 8.77
C THR A 14 -19.91 9.47 7.30
N VAL A 15 -18.92 9.93 6.51
CA VAL A 15 -18.78 9.52 5.11
C VAL A 15 -18.56 8.00 5.07
N PRO A 16 -19.30 7.24 4.23
CA PRO A 16 -19.10 5.80 4.12
C PRO A 16 -17.66 5.48 3.72
N ARG A 17 -17.05 4.49 4.40
CA ARG A 17 -15.70 4.04 4.07
C ARG A 17 -15.68 3.42 2.67
N THR A 18 -14.82 3.94 1.80
CA THR A 18 -14.55 3.34 0.48
C THR A 18 -14.02 1.91 0.66
N LEU A 19 -14.54 0.98 -0.13
CA LEU A 19 -14.07 -0.41 -0.12
C LEU A 19 -12.66 -0.50 -0.68
N GLU A 20 -11.82 -1.39 -0.12
CA GLU A 20 -10.42 -1.59 -0.58
C GLU A 20 -10.36 -1.92 -2.08
N LYS A 21 -11.33 -2.67 -2.58
CA LYS A 21 -11.44 -3.02 -4.00
C LYS A 21 -11.75 -1.81 -4.90
N THR A 22 -12.52 -0.85 -4.39
CA THR A 22 -12.81 0.40 -5.13
C THR A 22 -11.56 1.27 -5.20
N GLU A 23 -10.82 1.39 -4.08
CA GLU A 23 -9.51 2.04 -4.04
C GLU A 23 -8.53 1.40 -5.03
N GLN A 24 -8.40 0.06 -4.99
CA GLN A 24 -7.54 -0.68 -5.91
C GLN A 24 -7.90 -0.41 -7.37
N GLY A 25 -9.20 -0.47 -7.71
CA GLY A 25 -9.69 -0.20 -9.06
C GLY A 25 -9.35 1.21 -9.55
N ALA A 26 -9.59 2.23 -8.71
CA ALA A 26 -9.28 3.62 -9.04
C ALA A 26 -7.76 3.86 -9.20
N GLY A 27 -6.93 3.29 -8.33
CA GLY A 27 -5.48 3.42 -8.45
C GLY A 27 -4.90 2.66 -9.63
N CYS A 28 -5.45 1.49 -9.99
CA CYS A 28 -5.06 0.79 -11.23
C CYS A 28 -5.34 1.64 -12.47
N GLN A 29 -6.49 2.31 -12.53
CA GLN A 29 -6.80 3.22 -13.64
C GLN A 29 -5.86 4.42 -13.70
N LEU A 30 -5.49 5.00 -12.54
CA LEU A 30 -4.48 6.05 -12.47
C LEU A 30 -3.13 5.58 -13.02
N LEU A 31 -2.67 4.39 -12.60
CA LEU A 31 -1.41 3.80 -13.05
C LEU A 31 -1.39 3.53 -14.56
N LEU A 32 -2.50 3.00 -15.10
CA LEU A 32 -2.66 2.83 -16.55
C LEU A 32 -2.63 4.17 -17.30
N THR A 33 -3.29 5.20 -16.76
CA THR A 33 -3.36 6.54 -17.37
C THR A 33 -1.98 7.20 -17.49
N ILE A 34 -1.08 6.96 -16.53
CA ILE A 34 0.30 7.47 -16.62
C ILE A 34 1.19 6.63 -17.55
N GLY A 35 0.66 5.56 -18.15
CA GLY A 35 1.38 4.68 -19.08
C GLY A 35 2.13 3.54 -18.41
N ALA A 36 1.76 3.15 -17.19
CA ALA A 36 2.35 2.01 -16.51
C ALA A 36 1.72 0.68 -16.95
N ALA A 37 2.47 -0.42 -16.86
CA ALA A 37 1.93 -1.77 -17.04
C ALA A 37 1.53 -2.36 -15.67
N VAL A 38 0.24 -2.64 -15.48
CA VAL A 38 -0.35 -3.00 -14.18
C VAL A 38 -0.73 -4.48 -14.13
N TYR A 39 -0.30 -5.17 -13.07
CA TYR A 39 -0.60 -6.57 -12.80
C TYR A 39 -1.22 -6.68 -11.40
N VAL A 40 -2.50 -7.00 -11.33
CA VAL A 40 -3.19 -7.25 -10.06
C VAL A 40 -2.91 -8.68 -9.62
N LEU A 41 -2.32 -8.83 -8.44
CA LEU A 41 -2.04 -10.10 -7.81
C LEU A 41 -3.19 -10.48 -6.90
N GLY A 42 -3.61 -11.74 -7.03
CA GLY A 42 -4.81 -12.26 -6.38
C GLY A 42 -5.79 -12.78 -7.42
N THR A 43 -6.08 -14.08 -7.36
CA THR A 43 -7.07 -14.69 -8.24
C THR A 43 -8.47 -14.42 -7.70
N ARG A 44 -9.38 -13.97 -8.56
CA ARG A 44 -10.81 -14.15 -8.28
C ARG A 44 -11.05 -15.64 -8.23
N ARG A 45 -11.38 -16.18 -7.05
CA ARG A 45 -11.83 -17.56 -6.93
C ARG A 45 -13.22 -17.71 -7.57
N PRO A 46 -13.55 -18.89 -8.12
CA PRO A 46 -14.91 -19.19 -8.53
C PRO A 46 -15.90 -18.91 -7.39
N LYS A 47 -17.11 -18.48 -7.76
CA LYS A 47 -18.18 -18.22 -6.79
C LYS A 47 -18.44 -19.50 -5.97
N GLY A 48 -18.31 -19.41 -4.65
CA GLY A 48 -18.55 -20.54 -3.72
C GLY A 48 -17.31 -21.08 -3.03
N GLU A 49 -16.10 -20.66 -3.42
CA GLU A 49 -14.87 -20.99 -2.69
C GLU A 49 -14.57 -20.00 -1.55
N ASP A 50 -13.65 -20.41 -0.66
CA ASP A 50 -13.12 -19.56 0.38
C ASP A 50 -12.50 -18.28 -0.22
N GLN A 51 -12.81 -17.12 0.38
CA GLN A 51 -12.32 -15.82 -0.09
C GLN A 51 -10.83 -15.58 0.20
N SER A 52 -10.09 -16.62 0.62
CA SER A 52 -8.67 -16.51 0.92
C SER A 52 -7.84 -16.49 -0.37
N THR A 53 -6.83 -15.61 -0.40
CA THR A 53 -5.88 -15.57 -1.50
C THR A 53 -4.94 -16.78 -1.39
N ARG A 54 -4.76 -17.53 -2.49
CA ARG A 54 -3.68 -18.55 -2.60
C ARG A 54 -2.31 -17.93 -2.88
N GLN A 55 -2.22 -16.62 -2.76
CA GLN A 55 -0.99 -15.88 -2.98
C GLN A 55 -0.03 -16.14 -1.81
N THR A 56 1.27 -16.09 -2.12
CA THR A 56 2.29 -16.11 -1.07
C THR A 56 2.00 -14.99 -0.06
N PRO A 57 1.83 -15.31 1.23
CA PRO A 57 1.57 -14.32 2.26
C PRO A 57 2.61 -13.20 2.23
N GLY A 58 2.16 -11.95 2.30
CA GLY A 58 3.03 -10.78 2.35
C GLY A 58 3.31 -10.10 1.01
N ILE A 59 3.09 -10.76 -0.14
CA ILE A 59 3.23 -10.09 -1.45
C ILE A 59 2.12 -9.05 -1.62
N SER A 60 2.47 -7.88 -2.15
CA SER A 60 1.52 -6.80 -2.44
C SER A 60 0.40 -7.19 -3.39
N ASP A 61 -0.74 -6.52 -3.27
CA ASP A 61 -1.91 -6.73 -4.12
C ASP A 61 -1.68 -6.36 -5.59
N VAL A 62 -0.79 -5.41 -5.90
CA VAL A 62 -0.54 -4.94 -7.26
C VAL A 62 0.96 -4.82 -7.51
N ILE A 63 1.42 -5.31 -8.66
CA ILE A 63 2.75 -5.04 -9.21
C ILE A 63 2.57 -4.17 -10.45
N THR A 64 3.37 -3.10 -10.55
CA THR A 64 3.32 -2.19 -11.68
C THR A 64 4.71 -1.87 -12.20
N PHE A 65 4.89 -1.90 -13.51
CA PHE A 65 6.11 -1.42 -14.17
C PHE A 65 5.88 0.03 -14.59
N LEU A 66 6.61 0.94 -13.94
CA LEU A 66 6.46 2.37 -14.13
C LEU A 66 7.14 2.83 -15.44
N PRO A 67 6.55 3.81 -16.13
CA PRO A 67 7.12 4.36 -17.37
C PRO A 67 8.42 5.14 -17.08
N ARG A 68 9.12 5.55 -18.15
CA ARG A 68 10.31 6.42 -18.08
C ARG A 68 11.42 5.87 -17.18
N THR A 69 11.61 4.55 -17.25
CA THR A 69 12.64 3.81 -16.48
C THR A 69 12.59 4.08 -14.97
N LYS A 70 11.42 4.40 -14.42
CA LYS A 70 11.23 4.61 -12.97
C LYS A 70 11.18 3.31 -12.16
N GLY A 71 11.17 2.18 -12.86
CA GLY A 71 11.34 0.84 -12.29
C GLY A 71 10.01 0.18 -11.92
N VAL A 72 9.98 -0.55 -10.81
CA VAL A 72 8.84 -1.37 -10.39
C VAL A 72 8.22 -0.81 -9.12
N LEU A 73 6.90 -0.73 -9.08
CA LEU A 73 6.11 -0.34 -7.92
C LEU A 73 5.29 -1.52 -7.43
N PHE A 74 5.49 -1.88 -6.16
CA PHE A 74 4.62 -2.77 -5.42
C PHE A 74 3.62 -1.94 -4.64
N TRP A 75 2.33 -2.19 -4.83
CA TRP A 75 1.27 -1.47 -4.14
C TRP A 75 0.35 -2.43 -3.38
N GLU A 76 0.36 -2.29 -2.06
CA GLU A 76 -0.60 -2.91 -1.14
C GLU A 76 -1.77 -1.93 -0.92
N ALA A 77 -2.91 -2.24 -1.53
CA ALA A 77 -4.09 -1.39 -1.47
C ALA A 77 -4.80 -1.58 -0.13
N LYS A 78 -4.91 -0.51 0.65
CA LYS A 78 -5.62 -0.51 1.93
C LYS A 78 -6.59 0.65 2.00
N ALA A 79 -7.81 0.39 2.48
CA ALA A 79 -8.72 1.47 2.84
C ALA A 79 -8.21 2.16 4.12
N ALA A 80 -8.67 3.39 4.36
CA ALA A 80 -8.31 4.17 5.55
C ALA A 80 -8.51 3.35 6.85
N GLY A 81 -7.45 3.23 7.66
CA GLY A 81 -7.45 2.41 8.88
C GLY A 81 -7.31 0.90 8.67
N GLY A 82 -6.92 0.45 7.46
CA GLY A 82 -6.51 -0.94 7.21
C GLY A 82 -5.29 -1.33 8.06
N ARG A 83 -5.14 -2.62 8.36
CA ARG A 83 -3.98 -3.14 9.11
C ARG A 83 -3.05 -3.90 8.20
N MET A 84 -1.78 -3.93 8.57
CA MET A 84 -0.74 -4.69 7.89
C MET A 84 -0.46 -5.98 8.66
N SER A 85 -0.34 -7.10 7.95
CA SER A 85 0.15 -8.35 8.53
C SER A 85 1.68 -8.32 8.74
N PRO A 86 2.23 -9.15 9.65
CA PRO A 86 3.68 -9.25 9.83
C PRO A 86 4.43 -9.59 8.52
N GLU A 87 3.86 -10.45 7.68
CA GLU A 87 4.44 -10.84 6.40
C GLU A 87 4.50 -9.68 5.40
N GLN A 88 3.48 -8.81 5.40
CA GLN A 88 3.49 -7.59 4.60
C GLN A 88 4.50 -6.56 5.12
N ALA A 89 4.68 -6.46 6.44
CA ALA A 89 5.69 -5.58 7.04
C ALA A 89 7.11 -6.03 6.66
N ALA A 90 7.34 -7.34 6.69
CA ALA A 90 8.56 -7.96 6.24
C ALA A 90 8.86 -7.67 4.75
N PHE A 91 7.86 -7.87 3.88
CA PHE A 91 7.99 -7.56 2.45
C PHE A 91 8.29 -6.07 2.22
N ARG A 92 7.53 -5.18 2.86
CA ARG A 92 7.74 -3.73 2.81
C ARG A 92 9.18 -3.35 3.19
N THR A 93 9.71 -3.94 4.26
CA THR A 93 11.10 -3.70 4.70
C THR A 93 12.09 -4.05 3.59
N ILE A 94 11.97 -5.22 2.97
CA ILE A 94 12.87 -5.64 1.87
C ILE A 94 12.78 -4.67 0.69
N VAL A 95 11.57 -4.36 0.24
CA VAL A 95 11.33 -3.44 -0.89
C VAL A 95 11.89 -2.03 -0.58
N THR A 96 11.76 -1.56 0.66
CA THR A 96 12.31 -0.27 1.11
C THR A 96 13.84 -0.26 1.08
N LEU A 97 14.50 -1.35 1.50
CA LEU A 97 15.96 -1.47 1.40
C LEU A 97 16.40 -1.47 -0.07
N CYS A 98 15.71 -2.18 -0.96
CA CYS A 98 15.97 -2.14 -2.39
C CYS A 98 15.81 -0.74 -2.99
N ALA A 99 14.79 0.00 -2.55
CA ALA A 99 14.55 1.39 -2.97
C ALA A 99 15.74 2.29 -2.59
N ARG A 100 16.19 2.20 -1.33
CA ARG A 100 17.32 2.96 -0.79
C ARG A 100 18.65 2.61 -1.48
N ALA A 101 18.81 1.36 -1.91
CA ALA A 101 19.95 0.91 -2.71
C ALA A 101 19.89 1.36 -4.19
N GLY A 102 18.86 2.12 -4.59
CA GLY A 102 18.76 2.67 -5.95
C GLY A 102 18.30 1.66 -7.01
N LEU A 103 17.72 0.52 -6.60
CA LEU A 103 17.33 -0.55 -7.54
C LEU A 103 16.06 -0.24 -8.35
N GLY A 104 15.51 0.98 -8.25
CA GLY A 104 14.27 1.36 -8.94
C GLY A 104 13.06 0.55 -8.47
N ILE A 105 13.08 0.05 -7.24
CA ILE A 105 12.01 -0.73 -6.65
C ILE A 105 11.31 0.15 -5.61
N HIS A 106 9.99 0.29 -5.71
CA HIS A 106 9.19 1.18 -4.86
C HIS A 106 8.08 0.39 -4.15
N HIS A 107 7.69 0.84 -2.96
CA HIS A 107 6.56 0.27 -2.23
C HIS A 107 5.56 1.36 -1.85
N VAL A 108 4.28 1.12 -2.13
CA VAL A 108 3.16 1.93 -1.64
C VAL A 108 2.28 1.08 -0.76
N LEU A 109 1.84 1.68 0.33
CA LEU A 109 0.90 1.10 1.26
C LEU A 109 -0.18 2.14 1.56
N GLY A 110 -1.43 1.79 1.30
CA GLY A 110 -2.56 2.68 1.49
C GLY A 110 -3.47 2.75 0.27
N GLY A 111 -4.38 3.72 0.29
CA GLY A 111 -5.34 3.96 -0.80
C GLY A 111 -4.75 4.85 -1.90
N CYS A 112 -5.63 5.41 -2.73
CA CYS A 112 -5.24 6.22 -3.89
C CYS A 112 -4.39 7.45 -3.54
N ASN A 113 -4.54 8.03 -2.35
CA ASN A 113 -3.79 9.22 -1.96
C ASN A 113 -2.31 8.91 -1.73
N ALA A 114 -2.00 7.87 -0.95
CA ALA A 114 -0.62 7.39 -0.77
C ALA A 114 0.05 7.00 -2.10
N LEU A 115 -0.74 6.43 -3.02
CA LEU A 115 -0.28 6.13 -4.38
C LEU A 115 0.03 7.42 -5.15
N THR A 116 -0.86 8.41 -5.12
CA THR A 116 -0.69 9.70 -5.79
C THR A 116 0.53 10.44 -5.28
N ASP A 117 0.72 10.53 -3.96
CA ASP A 117 1.87 11.20 -3.32
C ASP A 117 3.20 10.56 -3.76
N THR A 118 3.22 9.23 -3.84
CA THR A 118 4.40 8.49 -4.29
C THR A 118 4.68 8.76 -5.77
N LEU A 119 3.65 8.74 -6.62
CA LEU A 119 3.81 9.04 -8.05
C LEU A 119 4.25 10.49 -8.29
N SER A 120 3.77 11.44 -7.49
CA SER A 120 4.23 12.84 -7.52
C SER A 120 5.71 12.94 -7.13
N THR A 121 6.13 12.27 -6.05
CA THR A 121 7.54 12.21 -5.61
C THR A 121 8.46 11.62 -6.69
N LEU A 122 7.97 10.64 -7.45
CA LEU A 122 8.70 10.04 -8.57
C LEU A 122 8.74 10.93 -9.83
N GLY A 123 8.03 12.05 -9.83
CA GLY A 123 7.90 12.96 -10.97
C GLY A 123 7.00 12.41 -12.09
N LEU A 124 6.10 11.49 -11.75
CA LEU A 124 5.14 10.88 -12.68
C LEU A 124 3.81 11.64 -12.72
N LEU A 125 3.50 12.41 -11.69
CA LEU A 125 2.35 13.32 -11.63
C LEU A 125 2.82 14.76 -11.42
N LYS A 126 2.05 15.70 -11.95
CA LYS A 126 2.14 17.12 -11.59
C LYS A 126 1.04 17.39 -10.55
N GLU A 127 1.38 18.06 -9.46
CA GLU A 127 0.44 18.37 -8.35
C GLU A 127 -0.83 19.08 -8.84
N THR A 128 -0.73 19.87 -9.90
CA THR A 128 -1.87 20.59 -10.51
C THR A 128 -2.90 19.71 -11.23
N ARG A 129 -2.70 18.39 -11.28
CA ARG A 129 -3.60 17.44 -11.96
C ARG A 129 -4.26 16.42 -11.04
N VAL A 130 -4.14 16.59 -9.73
CA VAL A 130 -4.80 15.73 -8.73
C VAL A 130 -6.17 16.33 -8.39
N ALA A 131 -7.21 15.49 -8.33
CA ALA A 131 -8.55 15.93 -7.95
C ALA A 131 -8.55 16.51 -6.52
N HIS A 132 -9.22 17.65 -6.30
CA HIS A 132 -9.16 18.41 -5.05
C HIS A 132 -9.63 17.62 -3.81
N ASP A 133 -10.58 16.71 -3.98
CA ASP A 133 -11.13 15.85 -2.92
C ASP A 133 -10.11 14.84 -2.37
N ARG A 134 -8.98 14.65 -3.05
CA ARG A 134 -7.92 13.71 -2.65
C ARG A 134 -6.79 14.33 -1.84
N LEU A 135 -6.73 15.66 -1.75
CA LEU A 135 -5.65 16.36 -1.05
C LEU A 135 -5.81 16.33 0.48
N GLU A 136 -7.01 16.05 1.01
CA GLU A 136 -7.30 16.20 2.44
C GLU A 136 -7.29 14.89 3.25
N ALA A 137 -7.17 13.72 2.61
CA ALA A 137 -7.32 12.43 3.28
C ALA A 137 -6.03 11.59 3.26
N SER A 138 -5.02 11.96 4.05
CA SER A 138 -3.87 11.12 4.32
C SER A 138 -3.71 10.92 5.82
N ALA A 139 -4.33 9.88 6.37
CA ALA A 139 -4.18 9.48 7.77
C ALA A 139 -3.87 7.98 7.92
N PHE A 140 -3.16 7.41 6.94
CA PHE A 140 -2.48 6.13 7.16
C PHE A 140 -1.02 6.39 7.49
N THR A 141 -0.72 6.48 8.78
CA THR A 141 0.66 6.53 9.28
C THR A 141 1.20 5.11 9.31
N ALA A 142 1.96 4.75 8.28
CA ALA A 142 2.69 3.50 8.29
C ALA A 142 3.70 3.52 9.45
N PRO A 143 3.91 2.39 10.18
CA PRO A 143 4.96 2.34 11.19
C PRO A 143 6.31 2.67 10.53
N ALA A 144 7.13 3.46 11.23
CA ALA A 144 8.47 3.81 10.79
C ALA A 144 9.28 2.53 10.59
N VAL A 145 9.83 2.36 9.39
CA VAL A 145 10.82 1.30 9.14
C VAL A 145 12.09 1.79 9.81
N GLY A 146 12.59 1.07 10.81
CA GLY A 146 13.81 1.42 11.52
C GLY A 146 14.96 1.76 10.57
N GLU A 147 15.83 2.66 11.00
CA GLU A 147 16.97 3.19 10.26
C GLU A 147 18.05 2.12 10.12
N THR A 148 17.78 1.08 9.33
CA THR A 148 18.77 0.08 8.94
C THR A 148 19.39 0.52 7.63
N ASP A 149 20.72 0.56 7.61
CA ASP A 149 21.49 0.81 6.39
C ASP A 149 21.09 -0.21 5.33
N ALA A 150 20.76 0.29 4.15
CA ALA A 150 20.30 -0.50 3.01
C ALA A 150 21.44 -1.25 2.31
N THR A 151 22.20 -2.02 3.08
CA THR A 151 23.28 -2.85 2.55
C THR A 151 22.73 -4.16 1.98
N PRO A 152 23.39 -4.76 0.97
CA PRO A 152 23.04 -6.11 0.50
C PRO A 152 23.00 -7.14 1.64
N ALA A 153 23.88 -7.01 2.63
CA ALA A 153 23.92 -7.86 3.82
C ALA A 153 22.65 -7.71 4.68
N ALA A 154 22.15 -6.48 4.88
CA ALA A 154 20.91 -6.24 5.61
C ALA A 154 19.70 -6.89 4.91
N ILE A 155 19.61 -6.78 3.57
CA ILE A 155 18.55 -7.41 2.78
C ILE A 155 18.60 -8.94 2.94
N GLN A 156 19.79 -9.53 2.82
CA GLN A 156 19.98 -10.98 2.99
C GLN A 156 19.64 -11.44 4.41
N ALA A 157 20.02 -10.67 5.43
CA ALA A 157 19.74 -11.00 6.83
C ALA A 157 18.23 -11.02 7.12
N VAL A 158 17.50 -10.02 6.64
CA VAL A 158 16.03 -9.97 6.75
C VAL A 158 15.40 -11.16 6.03
N GLY A 159 15.81 -11.44 4.79
CA GLY A 159 15.31 -12.60 4.04
C GLY A 159 15.57 -13.93 4.76
N ALA A 160 16.76 -14.12 5.33
CA ALA A 160 17.13 -15.31 6.08
C ALA A 160 16.30 -15.49 7.36
N GLN A 161 16.05 -14.40 8.11
CA GLN A 161 15.21 -14.41 9.30
C GLN A 161 13.79 -14.85 8.98
N LEU A 162 13.17 -14.25 7.96
CA LEU A 162 11.81 -14.58 7.54
C LEU A 162 11.70 -16.04 7.10
N GLY A 163 12.70 -16.55 6.38
CA GLY A 163 12.77 -17.95 6.00
C GLY A 163 12.80 -18.90 7.21
N ARG A 164 13.49 -18.53 8.30
CA ARG A 164 13.49 -19.32 9.55
C ARG A 164 12.13 -19.29 10.24
N GLU A 165 11.51 -18.12 10.36
CA GLU A 165 10.20 -17.94 11.00
C GLU A 165 9.09 -18.71 10.27
N GLN A 166 9.07 -18.66 8.93
CA GLN A 166 8.11 -19.42 8.13
C GLN A 166 8.27 -20.94 8.30
N ARG A 167 9.50 -21.45 8.32
CA ARG A 167 9.78 -22.88 8.57
C ARG A 167 9.34 -23.28 9.98
N ALA A 168 9.61 -22.46 10.98
CA ALA A 168 9.19 -22.71 12.36
C ALA A 168 7.66 -22.78 12.49
N ARG A 169 6.94 -21.88 11.81
CA ARG A 169 5.47 -21.88 11.81
C ARG A 169 4.89 -23.14 11.16
N ARG A 170 5.43 -23.56 9.99
CA ARG A 170 4.99 -24.79 9.31
C ARG A 170 5.15 -26.05 10.18
N ARG A 171 6.20 -26.11 11.00
CA ARG A 171 6.43 -27.23 11.94
C ARG A 171 5.45 -27.26 13.12
N ARG A 172 4.80 -26.14 13.47
CA ARG A 172 3.82 -26.08 14.56
C ARG A 172 2.40 -26.42 14.12
N THR A 173 2.14 -26.37 12.82
CA THR A 173 0.82 -26.58 12.22
C THR A 173 0.69 -27.93 11.50
N ALA A 174 1.77 -28.70 11.46
CA ALA A 174 1.83 -30.06 10.91
C ALA A 174 1.91 -31.05 12.08
#